data_AF-A0A7X5D0C2-F1
#
_entry.id   AF-A0A7X5D0C2-F1
#
_cell.length_a   1.000
_cell.length_b   1.000
_cell.length_c   1.000
_cell.angle_alpha   90.00
_cell.angle_beta   90.00
_cell.angle_gamma   90.00
#
_symmetry.space_group_name_H-M   'P 1'
#
loop_
_entity.id
_entity.type
_entity.pdbx_description
1 polymer ?
#
loop_
_entity_poly.entity_id
_entity_poly.type
_entity_poly.pdbx_seq_one_letter_code
_entity_poly.pdbx_strand_id
1 'polypeptide(L)'
;MTSLRSPVWYPVGNGSKKGGKMSTYIMTDIHGHYDDMREMFGKIGYSAGDRLICAGDYIDRGSQSYEMLQWMEHPGGNVILVRGNHDEEFACYADLMTVISQKAGLEMDRVEDALTAYQALRQVSSYFDCYGTVGSLIQKKKVTLGQLAQWAAYIRKMPYFYEIMKYI
;
A
#
# COMPACT_ATOMS: atom_id res chain seq x y z
N MET A 1 6.01 8.51 -27.90
CA MET A 1 5.82 7.09 -27.55
C MET A 1 7.00 6.63 -26.72
N THR A 2 6.98 6.91 -25.41
CA THR A 2 7.96 6.39 -24.46
C THR A 2 7.27 5.26 -23.70
N SER A 3 7.69 4.02 -23.96
CA SER A 3 7.16 2.86 -23.25
C SER A 3 7.53 3.00 -21.77
N LEU A 4 6.53 3.26 -20.93
CA LEU A 4 6.64 3.06 -19.49
C LEU A 4 6.97 1.58 -19.29
N ARG A 5 8.25 1.31 -19.00
CA ARG A 5 8.69 -0.02 -18.61
C ARG A 5 7.91 -0.38 -17.34
N SER A 6 7.08 -1.40 -17.43
CA SER A 6 6.44 -2.03 -16.28
C SER A 6 7.49 -2.29 -15.20
N PRO A 7 7.24 -2.01 -13.91
CA PRO A 7 8.16 -2.40 -12.86
C PRO A 7 8.33 -3.91 -12.93
N VAL A 8 9.58 -4.36 -13.07
CA VAL A 8 9.91 -5.79 -13.00
C VAL A 8 9.70 -6.21 -11.55
N TRP A 9 8.52 -6.77 -11.28
CA TRP A 9 8.20 -7.44 -10.04
C TRP A 9 9.12 -8.64 -9.90
N TYR A 10 10.14 -8.56 -9.05
CA TYR A 10 10.91 -9.74 -8.70
C TYR A 10 10.04 -10.61 -7.79
N PRO A 11 9.56 -11.77 -8.27
CA PRO A 11 8.92 -12.72 -7.38
C PRO A 11 9.92 -13.03 -6.26
N VAL A 12 9.40 -13.11 -5.04
CA VAL A 12 10.08 -13.75 -3.91
C VAL A 12 10.76 -15.00 -4.47
N GLY A 13 12.09 -15.12 -4.29
CA GLY A 13 12.91 -16.04 -5.08
C GLY A 13 12.29 -17.42 -5.23
N ASN A 14 12.28 -17.94 -6.47
CA ASN A 14 11.78 -19.28 -6.84
C ASN A 14 12.57 -20.44 -6.20
N GLY A 15 13.44 -20.17 -5.23
CA GLY A 15 14.17 -21.17 -4.48
C GLY A 15 13.28 -21.71 -3.35
N SER A 16 12.74 -22.91 -3.51
CA SER A 16 12.30 -23.71 -2.36
C SER A 16 13.51 -23.94 -1.45
N LYS A 17 13.43 -23.61 -0.16
CA LYS A 17 14.41 -24.07 0.83
C LYS A 17 14.48 -25.60 0.75
N LYS A 18 15.58 -26.17 0.20
CA LYS A 18 15.76 -27.63 0.14
C LYS A 18 15.78 -28.17 1.56
N GLY A 19 14.73 -28.91 1.95
CA GLY A 19 14.62 -29.58 3.25
C GLY A 19 14.30 -28.69 4.45
N GLY A 20 13.93 -27.43 4.25
CA GLY A 20 13.61 -26.49 5.34
C GLY A 20 12.13 -26.54 5.75
N LYS A 21 11.87 -26.62 7.06
CA LYS A 21 10.51 -26.45 7.63
C LYS A 21 9.96 -25.07 7.27
N MET A 22 8.67 -24.99 6.91
CA MET A 22 7.96 -23.72 6.68
C MET A 22 8.08 -22.81 7.90
N SER A 23 8.60 -21.60 7.73
CA SER A 23 8.61 -20.55 8.76
C SER A 23 7.43 -19.60 8.58
N THR A 24 6.90 -19.06 9.68
CA THR A 24 5.97 -17.93 9.67
C THR A 24 6.70 -16.71 10.22
N TYR A 25 6.72 -15.63 9.44
CA TYR A 25 7.27 -14.33 9.82
C TYR A 25 6.14 -13.34 10.05
N ILE A 26 6.34 -12.44 11.02
CA ILE A 26 5.42 -11.34 11.31
C ILE A 26 6.20 -10.03 11.18
N MET A 27 5.65 -9.08 10.44
CA MET A 27 6.21 -7.73 10.24
C MET A 27 5.10 -6.69 10.43
N THR A 28 5.45 -5.45 10.77
CA THR A 28 4.50 -4.36 10.98
C THR A 28 5.21 -3.03 10.76
N ASP A 29 4.45 -1.94 10.62
CA ASP A 29 4.95 -0.56 10.66
C ASP A 29 6.05 -0.30 9.61
N ILE A 30 5.88 -0.83 8.41
CA ILE A 30 6.84 -0.66 7.30
C ILE A 30 6.89 0.81 6.87
N HIS A 31 5.76 1.52 6.94
CA HIS A 31 5.70 2.97 6.77
C HIS A 31 6.47 3.48 5.55
N GLY A 32 6.21 2.96 4.35
CA GLY A 32 6.83 3.43 3.13
C GLY A 32 8.34 3.17 3.02
N HIS A 33 8.90 2.23 3.78
CA HIS A 33 10.29 1.75 3.66
C HIS A 33 10.37 0.45 2.85
N TYR A 34 9.96 0.53 1.59
CA TYR A 34 9.85 -0.64 0.70
C TYR A 34 11.20 -1.35 0.51
N ASP A 35 12.29 -0.61 0.33
CA ASP A 35 13.61 -1.21 0.12
C ASP A 35 14.11 -1.92 1.38
N ASP A 36 13.87 -1.35 2.57
CA ASP A 36 14.24 -1.98 3.85
C ASP A 36 13.46 -3.28 4.07
N MET A 37 12.16 -3.31 3.73
CA MET A 37 11.35 -4.54 3.74
C MET A 37 11.96 -5.60 2.80
N ARG A 38 12.34 -5.20 1.58
CA ARG A 38 12.96 -6.10 0.59
C ARG A 38 14.32 -6.62 1.06
N GLU A 39 15.14 -5.77 1.67
CA GLU A 39 16.42 -6.17 2.25
C GLU A 39 16.22 -7.17 3.39
N MET A 40 15.21 -6.96 4.24
CA MET A 40 14.86 -7.88 5.31
C MET A 40 14.49 -9.26 4.79
N PHE A 41 13.73 -9.35 3.69
CA PHE A 41 13.44 -10.63 3.04
C PHE A 41 14.71 -11.38 2.63
N GLY A 42 15.72 -10.67 2.13
CA GLY A 42 17.04 -11.25 1.84
C GLY A 42 17.75 -11.76 3.10
N LYS A 43 17.78 -10.95 4.15
CA LYS A 43 18.45 -11.27 5.44
C LYS A 43 17.88 -12.52 6.10
N ILE A 44 16.55 -12.68 6.09
CA ILE A 44 15.88 -13.83 6.72
C ILE A 44 15.74 -15.03 5.77
N GLY A 45 16.21 -14.90 4.52
CA GLY A 45 16.04 -15.92 3.49
C GLY A 45 14.57 -16.25 3.24
N TYR A 46 13.71 -15.23 3.18
CA TYR A 46 12.28 -15.39 2.91
C TYR A 46 12.05 -15.97 1.51
N SER A 47 11.19 -16.99 1.42
CA SER A 47 10.89 -17.71 0.18
C SER A 47 9.40 -17.96 0.02
N ALA A 48 8.98 -18.42 -1.16
CA ALA A 48 7.59 -18.83 -1.42
C ALA A 48 7.10 -20.00 -0.53
N GLY A 49 8.02 -20.75 0.09
CA GLY A 49 7.70 -21.83 1.03
C GLY A 49 7.48 -21.36 2.48
N ASP A 50 7.73 -20.09 2.76
CA ASP A 50 7.47 -19.47 4.05
C ASP A 50 6.10 -18.76 4.04
N ARG A 51 5.64 -18.27 5.19
CA ARG A 51 4.45 -17.43 5.32
C ARG A 51 4.83 -16.08 5.92
N LEU A 52 4.33 -14.99 5.35
CA LEU A 52 4.48 -13.64 5.90
C LEU A 52 3.12 -13.10 6.34
N ILE A 53 3.04 -12.60 7.57
CA ILE A 53 1.89 -11.86 8.08
C ILE A 53 2.37 -10.43 8.32
N CYS A 54 1.83 -9.48 7.58
CA CYS A 54 2.06 -8.07 7.84
C CYS A 54 0.90 -7.51 8.67
N ALA A 55 1.20 -6.90 9.80
CA ALA A 55 0.24 -6.48 10.81
C ALA A 55 -0.21 -5.01 10.68
N GLY A 56 -0.15 -4.45 9.47
CA GLY A 56 -0.62 -3.09 9.19
C GLY A 56 0.50 -2.04 9.06
N ASP A 57 0.07 -0.81 8.79
CA ASP A 57 0.87 0.40 8.72
C ASP A 57 1.97 0.32 7.65
N TYR A 58 1.53 0.10 6.40
CA TYR A 58 2.41 -0.10 5.25
C TYR A 58 2.93 1.22 4.66
N ILE A 59 2.15 2.28 4.78
CA ILE A 59 2.34 3.58 4.14
C ILE A 59 2.52 4.68 5.18
N ASP A 60 2.68 5.93 4.73
CA ASP A 60 3.03 7.10 5.52
C ASP A 60 4.45 7.09 6.08
N ARG A 61 4.93 8.27 6.50
CA ARG A 61 6.24 8.55 7.11
C ARG A 61 7.45 8.32 6.18
N GLY A 62 7.56 7.17 5.53
CA GLY A 62 8.63 6.85 4.59
C GLY A 62 8.38 7.36 3.17
N SER A 63 9.45 7.36 2.37
CA SER A 63 9.45 7.98 1.04
C SER A 63 8.89 7.09 -0.09
N GLN A 64 8.70 5.79 0.17
CA GLN A 64 8.34 4.78 -0.82
C GLN A 64 6.92 4.22 -0.61
N SER A 65 5.99 5.06 -0.14
CA SER A 65 4.58 4.67 0.01
C SER A 65 3.93 4.26 -1.32
N TYR A 66 4.38 4.81 -2.45
CA TYR A 66 3.91 4.40 -3.78
C TYR A 66 4.28 2.95 -4.06
N GLU A 67 5.55 2.59 -3.86
CA GLU A 67 6.08 1.25 -4.06
C GLU A 67 5.41 0.24 -3.12
N MET A 68 5.14 0.64 -1.87
CA MET A 68 4.36 -0.17 -0.92
C MET A 68 2.93 -0.41 -1.41
N LEU A 69 2.20 0.62 -1.83
CA LEU A 69 0.83 0.49 -2.34
C LEU A 69 0.77 -0.43 -3.57
N GLN A 70 1.70 -0.28 -4.50
CA GLN A 70 1.79 -1.17 -5.65
C GLN A 70 2.09 -2.62 -5.23
N TRP A 71 2.98 -2.84 -4.25
CA TRP A 71 3.27 -4.19 -3.74
C TRP A 71 2.05 -4.81 -3.04
N MET A 72 1.28 -4.03 -2.30
CA MET A 72 0.06 -4.47 -1.61
C MET A 72 -1.05 -4.92 -2.56
N GLU A 73 -1.06 -4.47 -3.82
CA GLU A 73 -1.99 -5.00 -4.83
C GLU A 73 -1.70 -6.46 -5.16
N HIS A 74 -0.42 -6.87 -5.09
CA HIS A 74 0.05 -8.18 -5.52
C HIS A 74 1.13 -8.76 -4.56
N PRO A 75 0.83 -8.94 -3.26
CA PRO A 75 1.84 -9.21 -2.24
C PRO A 75 2.45 -10.64 -2.33
N GLY A 76 1.79 -11.54 -3.06
CA GLY A 76 2.16 -12.96 -3.17
C GLY A 76 1.19 -13.86 -2.39
N GLY A 77 0.98 -15.09 -2.86
CA GLY A 77 -0.04 -16.00 -2.30
C GLY A 77 0.25 -16.53 -0.89
N ASN A 78 1.47 -16.33 -0.39
CA ASN A 78 1.91 -16.70 0.95
C ASN A 78 2.00 -15.49 1.92
N VAL A 79 1.45 -14.34 1.52
CA VAL A 79 1.41 -13.12 2.31
C VAL A 79 -0.01 -12.83 2.77
N ILE A 80 -0.15 -12.49 4.05
CA ILE A 80 -1.39 -12.03 4.66
C ILE A 80 -1.19 -10.57 5.05
N LEU A 81 -2.05 -9.68 4.55
CA LEU A 81 -2.07 -8.27 4.91
C LEU A 81 -3.21 -8.01 5.89
N VAL A 82 -2.88 -7.56 7.09
CA VAL A 82 -3.84 -7.04 8.07
C VAL A 82 -3.86 -5.52 7.95
N ARG A 83 -5.02 -4.90 8.16
CA ARG A 83 -5.20 -3.45 8.05
C ARG A 83 -4.73 -2.74 9.32
N GLY A 84 -3.82 -1.80 9.18
CA GLY A 84 -3.42 -0.85 10.23
C GLY A 84 -4.27 0.43 10.22
N ASN A 85 -4.04 1.30 11.21
CA ASN A 85 -4.78 2.55 11.32
C ASN A 85 -4.34 3.57 10.26
N HIS A 86 -3.08 3.58 9.84
CA HIS A 86 -2.62 4.45 8.76
C HIS A 86 -3.23 4.05 7.41
N ASP A 87 -3.39 2.74 7.19
CA ASP A 87 -4.02 2.23 5.97
C ASP A 87 -5.51 2.61 5.92
N GLU A 88 -6.21 2.47 7.05
CA GLU A 88 -7.61 2.90 7.20
C GLU A 88 -7.76 4.43 6.99
N GLU A 89 -6.84 5.21 7.55
CA GLU A 89 -6.82 6.66 7.40
C GLU A 89 -6.66 7.06 5.92
N PHE A 90 -5.70 6.46 5.21
CA PHE A 90 -5.52 6.67 3.77
C PHE A 90 -6.77 6.32 2.96
N ALA A 91 -7.42 5.18 3.27
CA ALA A 91 -8.66 4.80 2.60
C ALA A 91 -9.77 5.84 2.81
N CYS A 92 -9.90 6.37 4.04
CA CYS A 92 -10.85 7.43 4.35
C CYS A 92 -10.55 8.72 3.58
N TYR A 93 -9.28 9.10 3.41
CA TYR A 93 -8.88 10.25 2.60
C TYR A 93 -9.30 10.10 1.14
N ALA A 94 -9.03 8.94 0.53
CA ALA A 94 -9.42 8.64 -0.84
C ALA A 94 -10.94 8.63 -1.03
N ASP A 95 -11.69 8.07 -0.07
CA ASP A 95 -13.17 8.07 -0.09
C ASP A 95 -13.71 9.50 -0.05
N LEU A 96 -13.16 10.34 0.84
CA LEU A 96 -13.57 11.74 0.95
C LEU A 96 -13.25 12.55 -0.31
N MET A 97 -12.06 12.35 -0.88
CA MET A 97 -11.68 12.95 -2.17
C MET A 97 -12.63 12.53 -3.30
N THR A 98 -13.07 11.28 -3.30
CA THR A 98 -14.04 10.74 -4.26
C THR A 98 -15.38 11.47 -4.16
N VAL A 99 -15.91 11.64 -2.94
CA VAL A 99 -17.17 12.36 -2.71
C VAL A 99 -17.08 13.82 -3.19
N ILE A 100 -15.99 14.51 -2.89
CA ILE A 100 -15.79 15.90 -3.32
C ILE A 100 -15.71 16.00 -4.84
N SER A 101 -14.99 15.08 -5.47
CA SER A 101 -14.81 15.08 -6.92
C SER A 101 -16.13 14.85 -7.64
N GLN A 102 -16.96 13.91 -7.16
CA GLN A 102 -18.30 13.68 -7.70
C GLN A 102 -19.19 14.92 -7.57
N LYS A 103 -19.17 15.59 -6.40
CA LYS A 103 -19.97 16.81 -6.18
C LYS A 103 -19.51 17.98 -7.03
N ALA A 104 -18.22 18.07 -7.30
CA ALA A 104 -17.62 19.16 -8.08
C ALA A 104 -17.57 18.86 -9.60
N GLY A 105 -17.97 17.66 -10.04
CA GLY A 105 -17.89 17.26 -11.45
C GLY A 105 -16.46 17.09 -11.96
N LEU A 106 -15.55 16.62 -11.10
CA LEU A 106 -14.15 16.38 -11.41
C LEU A 106 -13.94 14.96 -11.96
N GLU A 107 -13.06 14.81 -12.96
CA GLU A 107 -12.77 13.53 -13.59
C GLU A 107 -11.81 12.69 -12.75
N MET A 108 -12.13 11.42 -12.51
CA MET A 108 -11.34 10.55 -11.61
C MET A 108 -9.95 10.20 -12.17
N ASP A 109 -9.81 10.16 -13.49
CA ASP A 109 -8.58 9.74 -14.18
C ASP A 109 -7.71 10.91 -14.66
N ARG A 110 -7.95 12.11 -14.13
CA ARG A 110 -7.13 13.31 -14.38
C ARG A 110 -6.33 13.69 -13.14
N VAL A 111 -5.02 13.88 -13.30
CA VAL A 111 -4.13 14.24 -12.19
C VAL A 111 -4.42 15.66 -11.69
N GLU A 112 -4.78 16.57 -12.59
CA GLU A 112 -5.14 17.95 -12.28
C GLU A 112 -6.39 18.03 -11.40
N ASP A 113 -7.35 17.14 -11.67
CA ASP A 113 -8.60 17.05 -10.92
C ASP A 113 -8.37 16.39 -9.56
N ALA A 114 -7.54 15.35 -9.50
CA ALA A 114 -7.08 14.78 -8.23
C ALA A 114 -6.38 15.84 -7.36
N LEU A 115 -5.53 16.69 -7.96
CA LEU A 115 -4.86 17.78 -7.26
C LEU A 115 -5.85 18.85 -6.78
N THR A 116 -6.87 19.17 -7.57
CA THR A 116 -7.93 20.12 -7.21
C THR A 116 -8.72 19.62 -6.00
N ALA A 117 -9.15 18.35 -6.01
CA ALA A 117 -9.83 17.74 -4.87
C ALA A 117 -8.95 17.69 -3.61
N TYR A 118 -7.67 17.35 -3.78
CA TYR A 118 -6.69 17.34 -2.69
C TYR A 118 -6.53 18.72 -2.05
N GLN A 119 -6.35 19.77 -2.87
CA GLN A 119 -6.20 21.14 -2.39
C GLN A 119 -7.45 21.64 -1.66
N ALA A 120 -8.65 21.30 -2.15
CA ALA A 120 -9.89 21.64 -1.48
C ALA A 120 -9.95 21.03 -0.07
N LEU A 121 -9.60 19.75 0.08
CA LEU A 121 -9.58 19.08 1.40
C LEU A 121 -8.51 19.61 2.33
N ARG A 122 -7.35 19.98 1.79
CA ARG A 122 -6.27 20.53 2.61
C ARG A 122 -6.65 21.86 3.27
N GLN A 123 -7.59 22.61 2.69
CA GLN A 123 -8.15 23.82 3.28
C GLN A 123 -9.21 23.55 4.36
N VAL A 124 -9.83 22.37 4.37
CA VAL A 124 -10.92 22.04 5.31
C VAL A 124 -10.38 21.63 6.68
N SER A 125 -9.30 20.85 6.74
CA SER A 125 -8.74 20.36 8.01
C SER A 125 -7.24 20.21 7.92
N SER A 126 -6.50 20.74 8.91
CA SER A 126 -5.05 20.54 9.03
C SER A 126 -4.65 19.09 9.28
N TYR A 127 -5.58 18.20 9.65
CA TYR A 127 -5.30 16.78 9.88
C TYR A 127 -5.29 15.94 8.60
N PHE A 128 -6.01 16.35 7.54
CA PHE A 128 -6.06 15.60 6.29
C PHE A 128 -4.67 15.43 5.68
N ASP A 129 -4.21 14.20 5.46
CA ASP A 129 -2.87 13.92 4.91
C ASP A 129 -1.73 14.60 5.71
N CYS A 130 -1.72 14.38 7.03
CA CYS A 130 -0.72 15.00 7.92
C CYS A 130 0.74 14.61 7.57
N TYR A 131 0.94 13.44 6.97
CA TYR A 131 2.26 12.98 6.49
C TYR A 131 2.59 13.42 5.06
N GLY A 132 1.63 14.03 4.34
CA GLY A 132 1.82 14.47 2.95
C GLY A 132 1.93 13.33 1.93
N THR A 133 1.51 12.12 2.31
CA THR A 133 1.58 10.92 1.49
C THR A 133 0.69 11.04 0.26
N VAL A 134 -0.58 11.43 0.45
CA VAL A 134 -1.54 11.60 -0.66
C VAL A 134 -1.07 12.69 -1.60
N GLY A 135 -0.64 13.83 -1.07
CA GLY A 135 -0.08 14.93 -1.86
C GLY A 135 1.14 14.50 -2.67
N SER A 136 2.07 13.75 -2.05
CA SER A 136 3.27 13.22 -2.73
C SER A 136 2.91 12.26 -3.87
N LEU A 137 1.94 11.36 -3.66
CA LEU A 137 1.45 10.43 -4.68
C LEU A 137 0.91 11.18 -5.91
N ILE A 138 0.06 12.17 -5.71
CA ILE A 138 -0.54 12.95 -6.80
C ILE A 138 0.53 13.79 -7.51
N GLN A 139 1.31 14.57 -6.75
CA GLN A 139 2.20 15.57 -7.34
C GLN A 139 3.45 14.96 -7.97
N LYS A 140 4.10 14.01 -7.27
CA LYS A 140 5.38 13.43 -7.68
C LYS A 140 5.20 12.19 -8.53
N LYS A 141 4.26 11.30 -8.16
CA LYS A 141 4.03 10.02 -8.85
C LYS A 141 2.91 10.09 -9.89
N LYS A 142 2.24 11.24 -10.02
CA LYS A 142 1.16 11.49 -11.00
C LYS A 142 -0.01 10.51 -10.84
N VAL A 143 -0.28 10.13 -9.60
CA VAL A 143 -1.39 9.25 -9.24
C VAL A 143 -2.72 9.99 -9.43
N THR A 144 -3.68 9.34 -10.09
CA THR A 144 -5.04 9.85 -10.26
C THR A 144 -5.93 9.50 -9.06
N LEU A 145 -7.10 10.14 -8.96
CA LEU A 145 -8.06 9.80 -7.92
C LEU A 145 -8.62 8.38 -8.12
N GLY A 146 -8.79 7.93 -9.37
CA GLY A 146 -9.16 6.54 -9.68
C GLY A 146 -8.18 5.53 -9.06
N GLN A 147 -6.87 5.79 -9.15
CA GLN A 147 -5.84 4.95 -8.55
C GLN A 147 -5.88 4.99 -7.01
N LEU A 148 -6.04 6.18 -6.40
CA LEU A 148 -6.21 6.29 -4.94
C LEU A 148 -7.42 5.50 -4.45
N ALA A 149 -8.56 5.63 -5.15
CA ALA A 149 -9.79 4.91 -4.84
C ALA A 149 -9.63 3.39 -5.01
N GLN A 150 -8.86 2.95 -6.02
CA GLN A 150 -8.54 1.53 -6.21
C GLN A 150 -7.73 0.97 -5.04
N TRP A 151 -6.68 1.68 -4.60
CA TRP A 151 -5.91 1.27 -3.42
C TRP A 151 -6.75 1.28 -2.14
N ALA A 152 -7.58 2.29 -1.95
CA ALA A 152 -8.54 2.33 -0.84
C ALA A 152 -9.46 1.10 -0.86
N ALA A 153 -10.02 0.75 -2.03
CA ALA A 153 -10.86 -0.43 -2.18
C ALA A 153 -10.14 -1.75 -1.86
N TYR A 154 -8.83 -1.85 -2.15
CA TYR A 154 -8.01 -2.99 -1.73
C TYR A 154 -7.80 -3.01 -0.21
N ILE A 155 -7.41 -1.88 0.39
CA ILE A 155 -7.23 -1.75 1.84
C ILE A 155 -8.52 -2.12 2.57
N ARG A 156 -9.68 -1.65 2.07
CA ARG A 156 -11.01 -1.94 2.60
C ARG A 156 -11.39 -3.43 2.60
N LYS A 157 -10.67 -4.29 1.87
CA LYS A 157 -10.84 -5.75 1.89
C LYS A 157 -9.94 -6.46 2.92
N MET A 158 -8.89 -5.81 3.40
CA MET A 158 -7.97 -6.40 4.39
C MET A 158 -8.69 -6.55 5.74
N PRO A 159 -8.51 -7.67 6.47
CA PRO A 159 -9.10 -7.85 7.79
C PRO A 159 -8.41 -6.95 8.84
N TYR A 160 -9.10 -6.61 9.92
CA TYR A 160 -8.52 -5.88 11.06
C TYR A 160 -7.70 -6.77 12.01
N PHE A 161 -7.91 -8.09 11.96
CA PHE A 161 -7.14 -9.05 12.74
C PHE A 161 -6.99 -10.34 11.95
N TYR A 162 -5.93 -11.10 12.28
CA TYR A 162 -5.70 -12.42 11.71
C TYR A 162 -5.27 -13.38 12.82
N GLU A 163 -5.96 -14.50 12.96
CA GLU A 163 -5.70 -15.50 13.98
C GLU A 163 -4.88 -16.67 13.42
N ILE A 164 -3.81 -17.04 14.13
CA ILE A 164 -3.00 -18.21 13.78
C ILE A 164 -3.54 -19.41 14.58
N MET A 165 -4.37 -20.23 13.94
CA MET A 165 -4.81 -21.47 14.55
C MET A 165 -3.62 -22.43 14.75
N LYS A 166 -3.39 -22.84 16.00
CA LYS A 166 -2.54 -23.99 16.30
C LYS A 166 -3.42 -25.22 16.38
N TYR A 167 -3.14 -26.22 15.54
CA TYR A 167 -3.61 -27.57 15.82
C TYR A 167 -2.82 -28.04 17.05
N ILE A 168 -3.52 -28.16 18.18
CA ILE A 168 -3.01 -28.77 19.43
C ILE A 168 -3.05 -30.28 19.25
#